data_AF-A0A350YZH8-F1
#
_entry.id   AF-A0A350YZH8-F1
#
_cell.length_a   1.000
_cell.length_b   1.000
_cell.length_c   1.000
_cell.angle_alpha   90.00
_cell.angle_beta   90.00
_cell.angle_gamma   90.00
#
_symmetry.space_group_name_H-M   'P 1'
#
loop_
_entity.id
_entity.type
_entity.pdbx_description
1 polymer ?
#
loop_
_entity_poly.entity_id
_entity_poly.type
_entity_poly.pdbx_seq_one_letter_code
_entity_poly.pdbx_strand_id
1 'polypeptide(L)'
;AAFFNPMSYWQYYLGKKEIQKRKVREAMALEKNWEMHSKNYNKEMVKLLTGLNDGQADEFMVWFNAQNVLPYTATEYEVRASIREYFLIYMRERNAAGSDSSSGY
;
A
#
# COMPACT_ATOMS: atom_id res chain seq x y z
N ALA A 1 42.55 -23.19 -23.73
CA ALA A 1 42.98 -22.07 -22.87
C ALA A 1 41.87 -21.03 -22.82
N ALA A 2 41.40 -20.63 -21.64
CA ALA A 2 40.49 -19.49 -21.52
C ALA A 2 41.33 -18.23 -21.77
N PHE A 3 41.06 -17.52 -22.88
CA PHE A 3 41.74 -16.27 -23.19
C PHE A 3 41.39 -15.23 -22.11
N PHE A 4 42.35 -14.90 -21.24
CA PHE A 4 42.24 -13.79 -20.30
C PHE A 4 42.36 -12.48 -21.07
N ASN A 5 41.24 -11.96 -21.58
CA ASN A 5 41.19 -10.61 -22.12
C ASN A 5 41.02 -9.64 -20.93
N PRO A 6 41.97 -8.72 -20.66
CA PRO A 6 41.82 -7.77 -19.56
C PRO A 6 40.52 -6.96 -19.65
N MET A 7 40.03 -6.66 -20.86
CA MET A 7 38.75 -5.96 -21.04
C MET A 7 37.55 -6.74 -20.50
N SER A 8 37.53 -8.07 -20.60
CA SER A 8 36.41 -8.88 -20.06
C SER A 8 36.39 -8.90 -18.53
N TYR A 9 37.56 -8.82 -17.88
CA TYR A 9 37.64 -8.71 -16.42
C TYR A 9 37.08 -7.37 -15.93
N TRP A 10 37.39 -6.26 -16.62
CA TRP A 10 36.81 -4.95 -16.33
C TRP A 10 35.30 -4.93 -16.57
N GLN A 11 34.82 -5.46 -17.70
CA GLN A 11 33.38 -5.57 -17.99
C GLN A 11 32.64 -6.39 -16.93
N TYR A 12 33.21 -7.51 -16.47
CA TYR A 12 32.62 -8.35 -15.43
C TYR A 12 32.55 -7.65 -14.08
N TYR A 13 33.63 -6.98 -13.65
CA TYR A 13 33.68 -6.31 -12.36
C TYR A 13 32.86 -5.00 -12.33
N LEU A 14 32.89 -4.22 -13.42
CA LEU A 14 32.07 -3.02 -13.58
C LEU A 14 30.59 -3.40 -13.71
N GLY A 15 30.25 -4.42 -14.49
CA GLY A 15 28.88 -4.94 -14.59
C GLY A 15 28.34 -5.43 -13.26
N LYS A 16 29.15 -6.16 -12.47
CA LYS A 16 28.79 -6.56 -11.10
C LYS A 16 28.50 -5.36 -10.18
N LYS A 17 29.35 -4.34 -10.21
CA LYS A 17 29.13 -3.10 -9.42
C LYS A 17 27.86 -2.37 -9.85
N GLU A 18 27.57 -2.28 -11.14
CA GLU A 18 26.34 -1.67 -11.63
C GLU A 18 25.08 -2.43 -11.23
N ILE A 19 25.10 -3.77 -11.33
CA ILE A 19 23.99 -4.63 -10.88
C ILE A 19 23.75 -4.44 -9.38
N GLN A 20 24.80 -4.41 -8.57
CA GLN A 20 24.68 -4.14 -7.13
C GLN A 20 24.06 -2.76 -6.86
N LYS A 21 24.52 -1.72 -7.55
CA LYS A 21 23.94 -0.36 -7.43
C LYS A 21 22.47 -0.30 -7.85
N ARG A 22 22.04 -1.10 -8.84
CA ARG A 22 20.62 -1.20 -9.24
C ARG A 22 19.80 -1.86 -8.13
N LYS A 23 20.23 -3.01 -7.62
CA LYS A 23 19.57 -3.72 -6.52
C LYS A 23 19.41 -2.86 -5.26
N VAL A 24 20.46 -2.11 -4.88
CA VAL A 24 20.38 -1.18 -3.74
C VAL A 24 19.35 -0.08 -4.00
N ARG A 25 19.32 0.51 -5.21
CA ARG A 25 18.32 1.52 -5.56
C ARG A 25 16.89 0.97 -5.56
N GLU A 26 16.69 -0.24 -6.07
CA GLU A 26 15.40 -0.92 -6.04
C GLU A 26 14.94 -1.16 -4.60
N ALA A 27 15.82 -1.65 -3.73
CA ALA A 27 15.53 -1.85 -2.31
C ALA A 27 15.19 -0.54 -1.59
N MET A 28 15.97 0.52 -1.80
CA MET A 28 15.67 1.84 -1.24
C MET A 28 14.35 2.42 -1.76
N ALA A 29 14.02 2.22 -3.03
CA ALA A 29 12.75 2.67 -3.60
C ALA A 29 11.57 1.90 -3.00
N LEU A 30 11.73 0.60 -2.78
CA LEU A 30 10.72 -0.24 -2.11
C LEU A 30 10.51 0.21 -0.66
N GLU A 31 11.59 0.41 0.11
CA GLU A 31 11.53 0.90 1.49
C GLU A 31 10.87 2.28 1.58
N LYS A 32 11.26 3.20 0.69
CA LYS A 32 10.63 4.53 0.59
C LYS A 32 9.14 4.44 0.27
N ASN A 33 8.73 3.52 -0.59
CA ASN A 33 7.30 3.30 -0.87
C ASN A 33 6.56 2.77 0.35
N TRP A 34 7.15 1.86 1.14
CA TRP A 34 6.57 1.39 2.41
C TRP A 34 6.42 2.50 3.44
N GLU A 35 7.45 3.33 3.61
CA GLU A 35 7.41 4.47 4.52
C GLU A 35 6.30 5.46 4.11
N MET A 36 6.20 5.75 2.80
CA MET A 36 5.13 6.61 2.29
C MET A 36 3.75 5.98 2.45
N HIS A 37 3.63 4.68 2.20
CA HIS A 37 2.36 3.97 2.35
C HIS A 37 1.87 4.01 3.80
N SER A 38 2.74 3.76 4.79
CA SER A 38 2.37 3.85 6.21
C SER A 38 2.03 5.28 6.67
N LYS A 39 2.66 6.30 6.08
CA LYS A 39 2.30 7.71 6.32
C LYS A 39 0.93 8.09 5.77
N ASN A 40 0.54 7.53 4.63
CA ASN A 40 -0.69 7.87 3.93
C ASN A 40 -1.88 7.00 4.35
N TYR A 41 -1.62 5.76 4.74
CA TYR A 41 -2.60 4.80 5.22
C TYR A 41 -2.28 4.41 6.67
N ASN A 42 -2.93 5.10 7.60
CA ASN A 42 -2.91 4.79 9.04
C ASN A 42 -4.22 5.20 9.69
N LYS A 43 -4.45 4.73 10.92
CA LYS A 43 -5.70 4.96 11.67
C LYS A 43 -6.04 6.44 11.81
N GLU A 44 -5.07 7.28 12.12
CA GLU A 44 -5.31 8.72 12.30
C GLU A 44 -5.76 9.39 11.01
N MET A 45 -5.17 9.03 9.87
CA MET A 45 -5.62 9.51 8.56
C MET A 45 -7.04 9.01 8.25
N VAL A 46 -7.35 7.74 8.54
CA VAL A 46 -8.68 7.17 8.36
C VAL A 46 -9.71 7.95 9.18
N LYS A 47 -9.46 8.16 10.47
CA LYS A 47 -10.33 8.94 11.37
C LYS A 47 -10.50 10.37 10.86
N LEU A 48 -9.41 11.03 10.45
CA LEU A 48 -9.46 12.38 9.89
C LEU A 48 -10.36 12.48 8.65
N LEU A 49 -10.30 11.47 7.77
CA LEU A 49 -11.03 11.50 6.49
C LEU A 49 -12.50 11.05 6.60
N THR A 50 -12.84 10.30 7.65
CA THR A 50 -14.16 9.65 7.78
C THR A 50 -14.96 10.14 8.97
N GLY A 51 -14.32 10.75 9.97
CA GLY A 51 -14.94 11.13 11.24
C GLY A 51 -15.20 9.96 12.20
N LEU A 52 -14.68 8.77 11.90
CA LEU A 52 -14.84 7.60 12.76
C LEU A 52 -14.08 7.76 14.08
N ASN A 53 -14.60 7.16 15.15
CA ASN A 53 -13.84 6.95 16.38
C ASN A 53 -12.84 5.78 16.24
N ASP A 54 -12.00 5.57 17.25
CA ASP A 54 -10.95 4.54 17.21
C ASP A 54 -11.47 3.13 16.89
N GLY A 55 -12.52 2.68 17.59
CA GLY A 55 -13.08 1.34 17.39
C GLY A 55 -13.71 1.18 16.01
N GLN A 56 -14.45 2.20 15.56
CA GLN A 56 -15.04 2.21 14.22
C GLN A 56 -13.98 2.26 13.11
N ALA A 57 -12.89 2.98 13.34
CA ALA A 57 -11.77 3.05 12.40
C ALA A 57 -11.06 1.70 12.31
N ASP A 58 -10.87 0.99 13.43
CA ASP A 58 -10.32 -0.38 13.42
C ASP A 58 -11.19 -1.34 12.61
N GLU A 59 -12.51 -1.34 12.86
CA GLU A 59 -13.45 -2.16 12.09
C GLU A 59 -13.41 -1.85 10.59
N PHE A 60 -13.46 -0.55 10.25
CA PHE A 60 -13.39 -0.11 8.86
C PHE A 60 -12.07 -0.49 8.21
N MET A 61 -10.93 -0.33 8.89
CA MET A 61 -9.62 -0.69 8.33
C MET A 61 -9.50 -2.19 8.05
N VAL A 62 -10.04 -3.05 8.93
CA VAL A 62 -10.08 -4.50 8.69
C VAL A 62 -10.91 -4.82 7.44
N TRP A 63 -12.12 -4.26 7.34
CA TRP A 63 -12.99 -4.46 6.18
C TRP A 63 -12.37 -3.89 4.89
N PHE A 64 -11.75 -2.72 4.96
CA PHE A 64 -11.11 -2.04 3.83
C PHE A 64 -9.90 -2.82 3.30
N ASN A 65 -9.07 -3.36 4.19
CA ASN A 65 -7.93 -4.21 3.83
C ASN A 65 -8.39 -5.51 3.13
N ALA A 66 -9.54 -6.07 3.52
CA ALA A 66 -10.11 -7.24 2.86
C ALA A 66 -10.53 -6.99 1.40
N GLN A 67 -10.77 -5.72 1.02
CA GLN A 67 -11.10 -5.38 -0.38
C GLN A 67 -9.87 -5.43 -1.30
N ASN A 68 -8.65 -5.36 -0.75
CA ASN A 68 -7.39 -5.42 -1.50
C ASN A 68 -7.30 -4.36 -2.61
N VAL A 69 -7.71 -3.12 -2.31
CA VAL A 69 -7.88 -2.03 -3.29
C VAL A 69 -6.72 -1.04 -3.35
N LEU A 70 -5.78 -1.13 -2.40
CA LEU A 70 -4.59 -0.30 -2.37
C LEU A 70 -3.38 -1.05 -2.97
N PRO A 71 -2.95 -0.72 -4.19
CA PRO A 71 -1.67 -1.23 -4.67
C PRO A 71 -0.53 -0.64 -3.84
N TYR A 72 0.56 -1.39 -3.66
CA TYR A 72 1.76 -0.93 -2.93
C TYR A 72 2.43 0.29 -3.57
N THR A 73 2.09 0.60 -4.83
CA THR A 73 2.55 1.76 -5.59
C THR A 73 1.59 2.95 -5.49
N ALA A 74 0.49 2.85 -4.74
CA ALA A 74 -0.49 3.91 -4.63
C ALA A 74 0.15 5.20 -4.10
N THR A 75 -0.10 6.29 -4.80
CA THR A 75 0.22 7.64 -4.37
C THR A 75 -0.60 8.03 -3.15
N GLU A 76 -0.18 9.08 -2.42
CA GLU A 76 -0.97 9.64 -1.32
C GLU A 76 -2.40 9.96 -1.76
N TYR A 77 -2.55 10.59 -2.93
CA TYR A 77 -3.85 10.98 -3.46
C TYR A 77 -4.75 9.75 -3.66
N GLU A 78 -4.25 8.69 -4.29
CA GLU A 78 -5.00 7.46 -4.54
C GLU A 78 -5.40 6.77 -3.24
N VAL A 79 -4.51 6.74 -2.23
CA VAL A 79 -4.84 6.20 -0.90
C VAL A 79 -6.00 6.98 -0.28
N ARG A 80 -5.92 8.31 -0.26
CA ARG A 80 -6.94 9.17 0.38
C ARG A 80 -8.26 9.13 -0.38
N ALA A 81 -8.23 9.05 -1.70
CA ALA A 81 -9.42 8.86 -2.53
C ALA A 81 -10.08 7.52 -2.22
N SER A 82 -9.30 6.43 -2.19
CA SER A 82 -9.79 5.09 -1.89
C SER A 82 -10.43 5.01 -0.50
N ILE A 83 -9.81 5.60 0.54
CA ILE A 83 -10.39 5.64 1.88
C ILE A 83 -11.79 6.28 1.86
N ARG A 84 -11.95 7.43 1.19
CA ARG A 84 -13.25 8.14 1.13
C ARG A 84 -14.29 7.35 0.37
N GLU A 85 -13.94 6.82 -0.79
CA GLU A 85 -14.85 6.06 -1.63
C GLU A 85 -15.36 4.81 -0.92
N TYR A 86 -14.43 4.03 -0.37
CA TYR A 86 -14.76 2.77 0.29
C TYR A 86 -15.45 2.98 1.63
N PHE A 87 -15.22 4.11 2.31
CA PHE A 87 -16.01 4.46 3.48
C PHE A 87 -17.50 4.64 3.15
N LEU A 88 -17.83 5.25 2.00
CA LEU A 88 -19.22 5.36 1.57
C LEU A 88 -19.85 4.00 1.24
N ILE A 89 -19.07 3.09 0.66
CA ILE A 89 -19.51 1.72 0.38
C ILE A 89 -19.76 0.97 1.70
N TYR A 90 -18.79 1.01 2.62
CA TYR A 90 -18.90 0.42 3.95
C TYR A 90 -20.17 0.85 4.70
N MET A 91 -20.46 2.16 4.70
CA MET A 91 -21.66 2.69 5.34
C MET A 91 -22.95 2.22 4.67
N ARG A 92 -22.97 2.10 3.33
CA ARG A 92 -24.13 1.56 2.61
C ARG A 92 -24.39 0.10 2.96
N GLU A 93 -23.35 -0.73 3.00
CA GLU A 93 -23.45 -2.15 3.36
C GLU A 93 -23.96 -2.33 4.80
N ARG A 94 -23.41 -1.56 5.75
CA ARG A 94 -23.86 -1.60 7.14
C ARG A 94 -25.31 -1.17 7.34
N ASN A 95 -25.76 -0.14 6.61
CA ASN A 95 -27.14 0.30 6.67
C ASN A 95 -28.10 -0.73 6.08
N ALA A 96 -27.71 -1.40 4.99
CA ALA A 96 -28.48 -2.50 4.39
C ALA A 96 -28.57 -3.73 5.32
N ALA A 97 -27.46 -4.12 5.95
CA ALA A 97 -27.45 -5.22 6.92
C ALA A 97 -28.30 -4.92 8.18
N GLY A 98 -28.36 -3.64 8.59
CA GLY A 98 -29.21 -3.18 9.68
C GLY A 98 -30.70 -3.14 9.33
N SER A 99 -31.08 -2.86 8.08
CA SER A 99 -32.48 -2.88 7.65
C SER A 99 -33.06 -4.29 7.60
N ASP A 100 -32.28 -5.28 7.14
CA ASP A 100 -32.74 -6.67 7.01
C ASP A 100 -32.98 -7.34 8.38
N SER A 101 -32.31 -6.89 9.43
CA SER A 101 -32.47 -7.41 10.81
C SER A 101 -33.66 -6.80 11.57
N SER A 102 -34.34 -5.79 11.01
CA SER A 102 -35.50 -5.11 11.62
C SER A 102 -36.87 -5.56 11.08
N SER A 103 -36.91 -6.34 9.99
CA SER A 103 -38.15 -6.82 9.35
C SER A 103 -38.64 -8.17 9.90
N GLY A 104 -38.14 -8.60 11.07
CA GLY A 104 -38.35 -9.93 11.64
C GLY A 104 -39.23 -10.01 12.89
N TYR A 105 -39.95 -8.94 13.26
CA TYR A 105 -40.87 -8.93 14.41
C TYR A 105 -42.23 -8.34 14.04
#